data_AF-A0A484C907-F1
#
_entry.id   AF-A0A484C907-F1
#
_cell.length_a   1.000
_cell.length_b   1.000
_cell.length_c   1.000
_cell.angle_alpha   90.00
_cell.angle_beta   90.00
_cell.angle_gamma   90.00
#
_symmetry.space_group_name_H-M   'P 1'
#
loop_
_entity.id
_entity.type
_entity.pdbx_description
1 polymer ?
#
loop_
_entity_poly.entity_id
_entity_poly.type
_entity_poly.pdbx_seq_one_letter_code
_entity_poly.pdbx_strand_id
1 'polypeptide(L)'
;MDGETGNKVKNVREASAADSTSEEDNCAVTGHGSEKEDVQAETVASDHDEEDSESVNNPTEEAAEPEENTSQGWDVKTHEVNSSDGDGPPSLHPETLERKKNTSPTQAEEEGSTTAPEDNEDSNSEDIQPKQEQREDRDVPRPSQRHRLLQMKLAEFFQKKAGDEPQLDREVPVSEQEYEKYVDLLAELKQQLAANSESAQRQAEELRFKSQQRLDKVENEWRALVALKQDVAVTVLSRRLGKQASQAKVEATLATEKLLQHELITLRRKHIKLQIKVRRLEAELREGDQRARDPLQLQFEQLQAERLEMKKHTKKQNEESSKMQKKISSSLELLSNIKEKLFWSQMEVQAKREQLAVVEATVARKRDLLTRTRQARNGLQRDNVRLKEHRGLLGNSVLLQDFEDTVDVSDQLEEQLEDLKCRRAEMVFSCGRWRK
;
A
#
# COMPACT_ATOMS: atom_id res chain seq x y z
N MET A 1 -25.45 -47.73 -14.61
CA MET A 1 -26.64 -48.19 -13.85
C MET A 1 -27.05 -47.02 -12.98
N ASP A 2 -27.91 -46.18 -13.53
CA ASP A 2 -27.82 -44.74 -13.33
C ASP A 2 -29.10 -44.22 -12.68
N GLY A 3 -28.98 -43.20 -11.82
CA GLY A 3 -30.08 -42.72 -11.00
C GLY A 3 -29.97 -41.24 -10.63
N GLU A 4 -31.12 -40.70 -10.22
CA GLU A 4 -31.29 -39.44 -9.49
C GLU A 4 -30.98 -38.14 -10.25
N THR A 5 -31.87 -37.87 -11.20
CA THR A 5 -32.62 -36.60 -11.34
C THR A 5 -32.32 -35.47 -10.34
N GLY A 6 -31.90 -34.30 -10.84
CA GLY A 6 -31.98 -33.02 -10.13
C GLY A 6 -32.89 -32.03 -10.87
N ASN A 7 -34.05 -31.68 -10.31
CA ASN A 7 -35.09 -30.92 -11.02
C ASN A 7 -35.05 -29.40 -10.74
N LYS A 8 -35.64 -28.61 -11.65
CA LYS A 8 -35.46 -27.16 -11.79
C LYS A 8 -36.75 -26.39 -11.46
N VAL A 9 -36.75 -25.62 -10.37
CA VAL A 9 -37.89 -24.74 -10.00
C VAL A 9 -37.38 -23.33 -9.69
N LYS A 10 -37.89 -22.34 -10.43
CA LYS A 10 -37.86 -20.93 -10.01
C LYS A 10 -38.92 -20.72 -8.94
N ASN A 11 -38.72 -19.77 -8.03
CA ASN A 11 -39.86 -18.99 -7.59
C ASN A 11 -39.50 -17.51 -7.34
N VAL A 12 -40.44 -16.63 -7.65
CA VAL A 12 -40.37 -15.19 -7.41
C VAL A 12 -41.37 -14.87 -6.32
N ARG A 13 -41.06 -13.92 -5.42
CA ARG A 13 -42.09 -13.32 -4.56
C ARG A 13 -41.78 -11.87 -4.26
N GLU A 14 -42.79 -11.04 -4.41
CA GLU A 14 -42.77 -9.59 -4.28
C GLU A 14 -43.94 -9.19 -3.37
N ALA A 15 -43.65 -8.41 -2.31
CA ALA A 15 -44.58 -7.83 -1.34
C ALA A 15 -43.78 -7.10 -0.22
N SER A 16 -44.25 -6.10 0.52
CA SER A 16 -45.08 -4.90 0.20
C SER A 16 -45.41 -4.14 1.51
N ALA A 17 -45.13 -2.83 1.55
CA ALA A 17 -45.74 -1.80 2.44
C ALA A 17 -45.51 -1.84 3.99
N ALA A 18 -45.96 -0.76 4.64
CA ALA A 18 -45.75 -0.28 6.03
C ALA A 18 -44.40 0.45 6.26
N ASP A 19 -44.28 1.76 6.58
CA ASP A 19 -45.15 2.85 7.13
C ASP A 19 -45.19 2.98 8.67
N SER A 20 -45.42 4.22 9.17
CA SER A 20 -45.55 4.72 10.56
C SER A 20 -44.35 5.48 11.17
N THR A 21 -44.31 6.79 10.90
CA THR A 21 -44.28 7.91 11.87
C THR A 21 -43.57 7.81 13.23
N SER A 22 -42.79 8.85 13.54
CA SER A 22 -42.87 9.55 14.84
C SER A 22 -42.37 11.00 14.72
N GLU A 23 -43.25 11.98 14.95
CA GLU A 23 -42.91 13.39 15.24
C GLU A 23 -42.91 13.58 16.77
N GLU A 24 -42.11 14.49 17.31
CA GLU A 24 -42.49 15.24 18.52
C GLU A 24 -41.73 16.59 18.63
N ASP A 25 -42.43 17.61 19.12
CA ASP A 25 -42.00 19.00 19.28
C ASP A 25 -40.92 19.17 20.40
N ASN A 26 -40.27 20.32 20.67
CA ASN A 26 -40.87 21.64 20.85
C ASN A 26 -39.90 22.85 20.99
N CYS A 27 -40.55 24.01 21.11
CA CYS A 27 -40.13 25.40 21.35
C CYS A 27 -39.01 25.68 22.40
N ALA A 28 -38.48 26.92 22.57
CA ALA A 28 -38.29 28.15 21.74
C ALA A 28 -37.70 29.28 22.65
N VAL A 29 -37.84 30.56 22.24
CA VAL A 29 -37.86 31.81 23.06
C VAL A 29 -36.53 32.56 23.36
N THR A 30 -36.25 33.58 22.51
CA THR A 30 -35.61 34.91 22.79
C THR A 30 -34.16 35.02 23.31
N GLY A 31 -33.43 36.13 23.08
CA GLY A 31 -33.73 37.34 22.27
C GLY A 31 -32.79 38.54 22.56
N HIS A 32 -32.81 39.55 21.66
CA HIS A 32 -31.93 40.75 21.61
C HIS A 32 -30.41 40.50 21.47
N GLY A 33 -29.61 41.39 20.86
CA GLY A 33 -29.96 42.56 20.05
C GLY A 33 -29.10 43.81 20.31
N SER A 34 -28.32 44.24 19.32
CA SER A 34 -27.73 45.59 19.22
C SER A 34 -27.17 45.85 17.81
N GLU A 35 -27.44 47.03 17.23
CA GLU A 35 -26.84 47.46 15.96
C GLU A 35 -25.45 48.09 16.15
N LYS A 36 -24.66 48.15 15.06
CA LYS A 36 -23.91 49.35 14.64
C LYS A 36 -23.70 49.36 13.13
N GLU A 37 -23.98 50.49 12.51
CA GLU A 37 -23.49 50.87 11.17
C GLU A 37 -22.21 51.73 11.32
N ASP A 38 -21.37 51.75 10.29
CA ASP A 38 -20.51 52.86 9.81
C ASP A 38 -19.64 52.27 8.67
N VAL A 39 -19.81 52.59 7.37
CA VAL A 39 -19.68 53.86 6.61
C VAL A 39 -18.28 53.99 5.94
N GLN A 40 -18.30 53.98 4.59
CA GLN A 40 -17.42 54.62 3.58
C GLN A 40 -15.88 54.66 3.84
N ALA A 41 -15.01 54.00 3.05
CA ALA A 41 -14.71 54.10 1.60
C ALA A 41 -13.69 55.20 1.24
N GLU A 42 -12.57 54.82 0.58
CA GLU A 42 -11.73 55.74 -0.21
C GLU A 42 -10.92 54.99 -1.29
N THR A 43 -10.58 55.68 -2.39
CA THR A 43 -9.78 55.15 -3.52
C THR A 43 -8.85 56.23 -4.08
N VAL A 44 -7.55 56.15 -3.77
CA VAL A 44 -6.45 56.98 -4.30
C VAL A 44 -5.24 56.03 -4.38
N ALA A 45 -4.80 55.55 -5.55
CA ALA A 45 -4.07 56.24 -6.62
C ALA A 45 -2.65 56.69 -6.20
N SER A 46 -1.64 56.11 -6.85
CA SER A 46 -0.28 56.66 -6.94
C SER A 46 0.36 56.08 -8.19
N ASP A 47 0.57 56.92 -9.19
CA ASP A 47 1.27 56.60 -10.41
C ASP A 47 2.80 56.59 -10.17
N HIS A 48 3.55 55.84 -10.99
CA HIS A 48 4.84 56.32 -11.51
C HIS A 48 5.20 55.54 -12.80
N ASP A 49 5.22 56.30 -13.88
CA ASP A 49 6.04 56.23 -15.12
C ASP A 49 7.03 55.03 -15.23
N GLU A 50 6.89 54.18 -16.26
CA GLU A 50 7.49 54.34 -17.60
C GLU A 50 9.03 54.35 -17.66
N GLU A 51 9.61 53.38 -18.38
CA GLU A 51 10.23 53.67 -19.68
C GLU A 51 10.01 52.48 -20.63
N ASP A 52 9.82 52.79 -21.91
CA ASP A 52 9.59 51.83 -22.99
C ASP A 52 10.91 51.27 -23.57
N SER A 53 10.83 50.12 -24.25
CA SER A 53 11.84 49.68 -25.21
C SER A 53 11.27 48.66 -26.20
N GLU A 54 10.56 49.16 -27.22
CA GLU A 54 10.15 48.36 -28.37
C GLU A 54 11.36 47.85 -29.16
N SER A 55 11.29 46.61 -29.65
CA SER A 55 11.79 46.27 -30.99
C SER A 55 11.19 44.95 -31.50
N VAL A 56 10.12 45.07 -32.30
CA VAL A 56 9.67 43.98 -33.17
C VAL A 56 10.43 44.06 -34.48
N ASN A 57 11.02 42.95 -34.95
CA ASN A 57 11.24 42.68 -36.37
C ASN A 57 11.56 41.20 -36.65
N ASN A 58 10.62 40.55 -37.34
CA ASN A 58 10.82 39.36 -38.20
C ASN A 58 10.93 39.89 -39.67
N PRO A 59 11.29 39.12 -40.73
CA PRO A 59 10.99 37.68 -40.88
C PRO A 59 11.90 36.79 -41.80
N THR A 60 11.48 35.52 -41.95
CA THR A 60 11.51 34.69 -43.19
C THR A 60 12.78 33.92 -43.66
N GLU A 61 12.54 32.61 -43.92
CA GLU A 61 13.11 31.68 -44.93
C GLU A 61 14.28 30.66 -44.68
N GLU A 62 14.05 29.51 -45.34
CA GLU A 62 14.88 28.37 -45.81
C GLU A 62 15.93 27.59 -44.96
N ALA A 63 15.51 26.37 -44.59
CA ALA A 63 16.05 25.07 -45.06
C ALA A 63 17.34 24.43 -44.48
N ALA A 64 17.45 23.12 -44.76
CA ALA A 64 18.57 22.17 -44.60
C ALA A 64 18.92 21.59 -43.20
N GLU A 65 18.68 20.28 -43.04
CA GLU A 65 19.55 19.35 -42.29
C GLU A 65 20.74 18.90 -43.19
N PRO A 66 21.73 18.06 -42.78
CA PRO A 66 21.93 17.37 -41.49
C PRO A 66 23.41 17.37 -40.98
N GLU A 67 23.66 16.49 -39.99
CA GLU A 67 24.92 15.72 -39.71
C GLU A 67 25.79 15.99 -38.46
N GLU A 68 25.79 14.96 -37.59
CA GLU A 68 26.96 14.26 -37.00
C GLU A 68 27.79 14.79 -35.81
N ASN A 69 28.40 13.79 -35.12
CA ASN A 69 29.48 13.83 -34.11
C ASN A 69 29.16 14.42 -32.71
N THR A 70 29.43 13.76 -31.57
CA THR A 70 29.93 12.39 -31.22
C THR A 70 29.45 12.11 -29.75
N SER A 71 29.62 10.99 -29.01
CA SER A 71 30.48 9.81 -29.09
C SER A 71 29.95 8.60 -28.25
N GLN A 72 30.77 7.55 -28.20
CA GLN A 72 30.91 6.46 -27.20
C GLN A 72 30.12 6.60 -25.88
N GLY A 73 29.41 5.58 -25.36
CA GLY A 73 29.14 4.23 -25.88
C GLY A 73 30.15 3.15 -25.46
N TRP A 74 29.70 2.20 -24.62
CA TRP A 74 30.26 0.85 -24.44
C TRP A 74 29.12 -0.12 -24.10
N ASP A 75 28.98 -1.17 -24.90
CA ASP A 75 28.00 -2.25 -24.75
C ASP A 75 28.73 -3.59 -24.79
N VAL A 76 28.35 -4.56 -23.96
CA VAL A 76 28.96 -5.90 -23.94
C VAL A 76 27.89 -6.93 -24.24
N LYS A 77 27.98 -7.52 -25.44
CA LYS A 77 27.00 -8.44 -26.00
C LYS A 77 27.47 -9.89 -25.87
N THR A 78 26.79 -10.68 -25.04
CA THR A 78 26.96 -12.13 -25.03
C THR A 78 26.24 -12.75 -26.23
N HIS A 79 26.86 -13.77 -26.84
CA HIS A 79 26.29 -14.53 -27.96
C HIS A 79 26.03 -15.97 -27.52
N GLU A 80 24.83 -16.48 -27.79
CA GLU A 80 24.56 -17.91 -27.83
C GLU A 80 25.03 -18.49 -29.18
N VAL A 81 25.62 -19.68 -29.14
CA VAL A 81 25.68 -20.63 -30.27
C VAL A 81 25.43 -22.02 -29.71
N ASN A 82 24.64 -22.82 -30.43
CA ASN A 82 24.14 -24.13 -30.01
C ASN A 82 24.64 -25.23 -30.97
N SER A 83 25.18 -26.35 -30.46
CA SER A 83 25.41 -27.57 -31.28
C SER A 83 25.65 -28.84 -30.44
N SER A 84 24.63 -29.70 -30.43
CA SER A 84 24.62 -31.19 -30.52
C SER A 84 25.83 -32.09 -30.15
N ASP A 85 25.47 -33.17 -29.44
CA ASP A 85 25.88 -34.59 -29.56
C ASP A 85 27.29 -35.08 -29.17
N GLY A 86 27.38 -36.31 -28.63
CA GLY A 86 28.66 -37.06 -28.59
C GLY A 86 28.98 -38.10 -27.49
N ASP A 87 28.06 -39.00 -27.13
CA ASP A 87 28.35 -40.32 -26.49
C ASP A 87 29.13 -40.45 -25.14
N GLY A 88 29.09 -41.67 -24.58
CA GLY A 88 29.58 -42.04 -23.24
C GLY A 88 30.97 -42.72 -23.17
N PRO A 89 31.39 -43.17 -21.96
CA PRO A 89 32.77 -43.53 -21.67
C PRO A 89 33.10 -45.03 -21.83
N PRO A 90 34.41 -45.36 -21.86
CA PRO A 90 34.90 -46.61 -21.28
C PRO A 90 35.95 -46.36 -20.17
N SER A 91 35.85 -47.13 -19.09
CA SER A 91 36.93 -47.31 -18.11
C SER A 91 37.79 -48.51 -18.51
N LEU A 92 39.12 -48.36 -18.53
CA LEU A 92 40.05 -49.49 -18.46
C LEU A 92 41.32 -49.13 -17.68
N HIS A 93 41.71 -50.03 -16.78
CA HIS A 93 43.04 -50.14 -16.18
C HIS A 93 43.99 -50.79 -17.21
N PRO A 94 45.29 -50.49 -17.17
CA PRO A 94 46.24 -51.61 -17.09
C PRO A 94 47.35 -51.39 -16.04
N GLU A 95 48.13 -52.44 -15.82
CA GLU A 95 48.91 -52.65 -14.59
C GLU A 95 50.38 -53.01 -14.90
N THR A 96 51.28 -52.75 -13.93
CA THR A 96 52.64 -53.31 -13.80
C THR A 96 53.76 -53.04 -14.84
N LEU A 97 54.78 -52.29 -14.36
CA LEU A 97 56.16 -52.79 -14.13
C LEU A 97 57.13 -53.02 -15.32
N GLU A 98 58.18 -52.18 -15.40
CA GLU A 98 59.49 -52.50 -16.02
C GLU A 98 60.62 -52.08 -15.05
N ARG A 99 61.86 -52.60 -15.25
CA ARG A 99 62.85 -52.70 -14.13
C ARG A 99 64.32 -52.70 -14.60
N LYS A 100 65.03 -51.58 -14.47
CA LYS A 100 66.50 -51.49 -14.20
C LYS A 100 66.77 -50.19 -13.40
N LYS A 101 67.53 -50.11 -12.29
CA LYS A 101 68.86 -50.62 -11.83
C LYS A 101 70.06 -49.74 -12.25
N ASN A 102 70.87 -49.40 -11.23
CA ASN A 102 72.25 -48.84 -11.27
C ASN A 102 72.30 -47.32 -11.61
N THR A 103 73.14 -46.45 -11.03
CA THR A 103 74.21 -46.56 -9.99
C THR A 103 74.24 -45.35 -9.03
N SER A 104 74.61 -45.57 -7.76
CA SER A 104 75.12 -44.57 -6.78
C SER A 104 76.62 -44.23 -7.07
N PRO A 105 77.41 -43.46 -6.27
CA PRO A 105 77.17 -42.89 -4.92
C PRO A 105 77.62 -41.40 -4.73
N THR A 106 77.48 -40.86 -3.50
CA THR A 106 78.55 -40.16 -2.73
C THR A 106 78.10 -39.97 -1.26
N GLN A 107 79.09 -39.89 -0.37
CA GLN A 107 79.13 -39.81 1.11
C GLN A 107 78.27 -38.67 1.75
N ALA A 108 78.05 -38.59 3.08
CA ALA A 108 78.78 -39.22 4.20
C ALA A 108 77.91 -39.49 5.47
N GLU A 109 78.38 -40.44 6.29
CA GLU A 109 78.44 -40.51 7.77
C GLU A 109 77.16 -40.20 8.62
N GLU A 110 76.55 -41.14 9.36
CA GLU A 110 77.01 -42.04 10.46
C GLU A 110 77.04 -41.34 11.84
N GLU A 111 76.58 -41.90 12.98
CA GLU A 111 76.05 -43.23 13.40
C GLU A 111 74.95 -42.99 14.50
N GLY A 112 74.27 -43.96 15.14
CA GLY A 112 74.44 -45.42 15.10
C GLY A 112 73.67 -46.24 16.14
N SER A 113 73.98 -47.55 16.18
CA SER A 113 73.50 -48.61 17.11
C SER A 113 71.96 -48.82 17.16
N THR A 114 71.35 -49.96 16.79
CA THR A 114 71.50 -51.36 17.29
C THR A 114 71.41 -51.49 18.83
N THR A 115 70.67 -52.41 19.45
CA THR A 115 70.00 -53.67 19.02
C THR A 115 68.60 -53.85 19.65
N ALA A 116 67.80 -54.75 19.09
CA ALA A 116 66.65 -55.41 19.74
C ALA A 116 66.85 -56.95 19.63
N PRO A 117 65.95 -57.84 20.13
CA PRO A 117 64.84 -57.67 21.08
C PRO A 117 64.94 -58.64 22.29
N GLU A 118 63.92 -58.71 23.15
CA GLU A 118 63.29 -60.00 23.56
C GLU A 118 61.92 -59.77 24.24
N ASP A 119 61.10 -60.83 24.30
CA ASP A 119 59.74 -60.85 24.87
C ASP A 119 59.77 -61.10 26.41
N ASN A 120 58.71 -61.23 27.21
CA ASN A 120 57.26 -61.37 26.94
C ASN A 120 56.40 -60.98 28.17
N GLU A 121 55.07 -60.96 27.99
CA GLU A 121 53.97 -61.08 28.98
C GLU A 121 54.09 -60.42 30.39
N ASP A 122 53.12 -59.54 30.73
CA ASP A 122 52.16 -59.92 31.79
C ASP A 122 50.77 -59.22 31.66
N SER A 123 49.75 -59.97 32.07
CA SER A 123 48.40 -59.64 32.56
C SER A 123 47.74 -58.27 32.29
N ASN A 124 46.88 -58.28 31.27
CA ASN A 124 45.43 -58.07 31.41
C ASN A 124 44.92 -57.47 32.75
N SER A 125 44.73 -56.14 32.79
CA SER A 125 43.94 -55.46 33.83
C SER A 125 43.34 -54.14 33.31
N GLU A 126 42.31 -53.65 34.02
CA GLU A 126 41.70 -52.32 33.89
C GLU A 126 41.11 -51.89 32.53
N ASP A 127 40.13 -52.67 32.05
CA ASP A 127 38.89 -52.00 31.59
C ASP A 127 38.19 -51.38 32.83
N ILE A 128 37.25 -50.45 32.62
CA ILE A 128 36.58 -49.60 33.63
C ILE A 128 37.36 -48.31 34.02
N GLN A 129 38.14 -47.70 33.12
CA GLN A 129 38.57 -46.28 33.27
C GLN A 129 38.39 -45.43 31.99
N PRO A 130 37.14 -45.00 31.69
CA PRO A 130 36.94 -43.71 31.00
C PRO A 130 35.73 -42.91 31.54
N LYS A 131 35.13 -43.32 32.66
CA LYS A 131 33.92 -42.67 33.26
C LYS A 131 34.22 -41.82 34.51
N GLN A 132 35.42 -41.89 35.05
CA GLN A 132 35.83 -41.15 36.25
C GLN A 132 36.49 -39.82 35.90
N GLU A 133 37.36 -39.80 34.89
CA GLU A 133 37.99 -38.59 34.34
C GLU A 133 36.93 -37.53 33.94
N GLN A 134 35.81 -37.93 33.33
CA GLN A 134 34.68 -37.05 33.01
C GLN A 134 33.84 -36.56 34.21
N ARG A 135 34.12 -37.05 35.43
CA ARG A 135 33.52 -36.54 36.68
C ARG A 135 34.47 -35.59 37.38
N GLU A 136 35.76 -35.90 37.42
CA GLU A 136 36.79 -35.07 38.04
C GLU A 136 36.99 -33.75 37.26
N ASP A 137 36.86 -33.78 35.92
CA ASP A 137 36.84 -32.57 35.06
C ASP A 137 35.61 -31.66 35.30
N ARG A 138 34.72 -32.02 36.25
CA ARG A 138 33.59 -31.20 36.69
C ARG A 138 33.87 -30.38 37.97
N ASP A 139 34.93 -30.71 38.71
CA ASP A 139 35.33 -30.04 39.95
C ASP A 139 36.35 -28.89 39.72
N VAL A 140 36.46 -28.43 38.47
CA VAL A 140 37.13 -27.16 38.12
C VAL A 140 36.51 -26.01 38.95
N PRO A 141 37.28 -25.04 39.53
CA PRO A 141 36.81 -24.02 40.49
C PRO A 141 35.68 -23.04 40.07
N ARG A 142 35.00 -23.28 38.95
CA ARG A 142 33.87 -22.49 38.45
C ARG A 142 32.71 -22.37 39.44
N PRO A 143 32.33 -23.39 40.25
CA PRO A 143 31.32 -23.23 41.30
C PRO A 143 31.76 -22.18 42.33
N SER A 144 32.98 -22.29 42.86
CA SER A 144 33.52 -21.38 43.87
C SER A 144 33.67 -19.94 43.33
N GLN A 145 34.09 -19.77 42.08
CA GLN A 145 34.20 -18.44 41.46
C GLN A 145 32.82 -17.80 41.23
N ARG A 146 31.82 -18.58 40.77
CA ARG A 146 30.43 -18.13 40.62
C ARG A 146 29.79 -17.82 41.98
N HIS A 147 30.03 -18.66 42.98
CA HIS A 147 29.56 -18.47 44.35
C HIS A 147 30.13 -17.18 44.96
N ARG A 148 31.44 -16.92 44.78
CA ARG A 148 32.09 -15.68 45.24
C ARG A 148 31.54 -14.43 44.53
N LEU A 149 31.29 -14.52 43.21
CA LEU A 149 30.63 -13.45 42.45
C LEU A 149 29.19 -13.20 42.91
N LEU A 150 28.45 -14.26 43.23
CA LEU A 150 27.08 -14.15 43.72
C LEU A 150 27.04 -13.59 45.16
N GLN A 151 27.95 -14.02 46.04
CA GLN A 151 28.14 -13.45 47.38
C GLN A 151 28.53 -11.96 47.31
N MET A 152 29.41 -11.58 46.39
CA MET A 152 29.79 -10.18 46.20
C MET A 152 28.59 -9.34 45.75
N LYS A 153 27.80 -9.83 44.78
CA LYS A 153 26.56 -9.17 44.36
C LYS A 153 25.47 -9.12 45.44
N LEU A 154 25.35 -10.15 46.29
CA LEU A 154 24.48 -10.11 47.46
C LEU A 154 24.95 -9.05 48.45
N ALA A 155 26.26 -9.00 48.75
CA ALA A 155 26.84 -8.00 49.64
C ALA A 155 26.63 -6.57 49.09
N GLU A 156 26.86 -6.34 47.80
CA GLU A 156 26.56 -5.06 47.13
C GLU A 156 25.06 -4.69 47.21
N PHE A 157 24.16 -5.67 47.06
CA PHE A 157 22.72 -5.46 47.13
C PHE A 157 22.26 -5.11 48.55
N PHE A 158 22.74 -5.83 49.57
CA PHE A 158 22.44 -5.54 50.97
C PHE A 158 23.11 -4.26 51.46
N GLN A 159 24.31 -3.92 50.98
CA GLN A 159 24.95 -2.62 51.27
C GLN A 159 24.16 -1.46 50.68
N LYS A 160 23.64 -1.60 49.44
CA LYS A 160 22.73 -0.61 48.86
C LYS A 160 21.41 -0.50 49.62
N LYS A 161 20.81 -1.62 50.05
CA LYS A 161 19.61 -1.64 50.91
C LYS A 161 19.85 -1.16 52.35
N ALA A 162 21.09 -0.84 52.74
CA ALA A 162 21.45 -0.32 54.05
C ALA A 162 21.96 1.14 54.04
N GLY A 163 22.03 1.77 52.86
CA GLY A 163 22.41 3.19 52.73
C GLY A 163 21.23 4.15 52.84
N ASP A 164 20.03 3.71 52.43
CA ASP A 164 18.78 4.47 52.48
C ASP A 164 17.87 3.92 53.60
N GLU A 165 17.52 4.77 54.58
CA GLU A 165 16.56 4.44 55.65
C GLU A 165 15.09 4.74 55.22
N PRO A 166 14.05 4.29 55.95
CA PRO A 166 13.18 3.27 55.41
C PRO A 166 11.82 3.84 54.97
N GLN A 167 11.59 3.88 53.65
CA GLN A 167 10.26 4.09 53.09
C GLN A 167 9.71 2.79 52.49
N LEU A 168 8.83 2.15 53.28
CA LEU A 168 7.88 1.08 52.95
C LEU A 168 8.26 0.12 51.82
N ASP A 169 8.57 -1.12 52.18
CA ASP A 169 7.68 -2.27 51.94
C ASP A 169 6.86 -2.24 50.64
N ARG A 170 7.56 -2.01 49.54
CA ARG A 170 7.18 -2.50 48.22
C ARG A 170 8.25 -3.40 47.62
N GLU A 171 8.86 -4.19 48.50
CA GLU A 171 8.82 -5.63 48.27
C GLU A 171 7.38 -5.97 47.88
N VAL A 172 7.14 -6.17 46.58
CA VAL A 172 5.95 -6.89 46.15
C VAL A 172 6.06 -8.24 46.85
N PRO A 173 5.13 -8.62 47.72
CA PRO A 173 5.10 -9.99 48.18
C PRO A 173 4.76 -10.82 46.95
N VAL A 174 5.81 -11.36 46.31
CA VAL A 174 5.72 -12.55 45.46
C VAL A 174 4.97 -13.52 46.34
N SER A 175 3.68 -13.71 46.04
CA SER A 175 2.75 -14.26 47.01
C SER A 175 3.25 -15.64 47.44
N GLU A 176 2.88 -16.11 48.63
CA GLU A 176 3.25 -17.48 49.04
C GLU A 176 2.83 -18.49 47.96
N GLN A 177 1.68 -18.22 47.31
CA GLN A 177 1.17 -18.91 46.13
C GLN A 177 1.99 -18.76 44.84
N GLU A 178 2.77 -17.69 44.64
CA GLU A 178 3.72 -17.57 43.53
C GLU A 178 5.03 -18.30 43.82
N TYR A 179 5.55 -18.20 45.05
CA TYR A 179 6.69 -19.02 45.48
C TYR A 179 6.36 -20.51 45.43
N GLU A 180 5.15 -20.90 45.87
CA GLU A 180 4.60 -22.26 45.75
C GLU A 180 4.59 -22.73 44.29
N LYS A 181 4.01 -21.95 43.36
CA LYS A 181 4.07 -22.24 41.90
C LYS A 181 5.50 -22.39 41.36
N TYR A 182 6.46 -21.58 41.83
CA TYR A 182 7.87 -21.73 41.43
C TYR A 182 8.54 -22.95 42.04
N VAL A 183 8.16 -23.37 43.26
CA VAL A 183 8.63 -24.59 43.91
C VAL A 183 8.03 -25.83 43.23
N ASP A 184 6.75 -25.81 42.89
CA ASP A 184 6.05 -26.86 42.16
C ASP A 184 6.63 -27.04 40.76
N LEU A 185 6.77 -25.95 39.98
CA LEU A 185 7.43 -25.99 38.68
C LEU A 185 8.87 -26.54 38.77
N LEU A 186 9.59 -26.21 39.83
CA LEU A 186 10.95 -26.72 40.06
C LEU A 186 10.96 -28.18 40.53
N ALA A 187 9.89 -28.67 41.16
CA ALA A 187 9.67 -30.09 41.47
C ALA A 187 9.29 -30.89 40.21
N GLU A 188 8.37 -30.37 39.38
CA GLU A 188 8.03 -30.93 38.07
C GLU A 188 9.26 -31.02 37.17
N LEU A 189 10.06 -29.96 37.04
CA LEU A 189 11.29 -29.96 36.24
C LEU A 189 12.32 -30.97 36.77
N LYS A 190 12.42 -31.18 38.09
CA LYS A 190 13.24 -32.25 38.68
C LYS A 190 12.70 -33.64 38.34
N GLN A 191 11.39 -33.84 38.41
CA GLN A 191 10.74 -35.11 38.08
C GLN A 191 10.86 -35.45 36.59
N GLN A 192 10.68 -34.46 35.70
CA GLN A 192 10.92 -34.58 34.27
C GLN A 192 12.38 -34.90 33.99
N LEU A 193 13.34 -34.21 34.63
CA LEU A 193 14.77 -34.51 34.48
C LEU A 193 15.11 -35.93 34.94
N ALA A 194 14.53 -36.39 36.06
CA ALA A 194 14.69 -37.76 36.56
C ALA A 194 14.14 -38.79 35.55
N ALA A 195 12.89 -38.64 35.11
CA ALA A 195 12.26 -39.53 34.13
C ALA A 195 12.99 -39.55 32.76
N ASN A 196 13.49 -38.40 32.31
CA ASN A 196 14.31 -38.28 31.11
C ASN A 196 15.68 -38.97 31.28
N SER A 197 16.31 -38.85 32.46
CA SER A 197 17.57 -39.54 32.75
C SER A 197 17.39 -41.06 32.83
N GLU A 198 16.29 -41.53 33.41
CA GLU A 198 15.99 -42.94 33.61
C GLU A 198 15.58 -43.61 32.28
N SER A 199 14.80 -42.94 31.43
CA SER A 199 14.48 -43.41 30.08
C SER A 199 15.71 -43.42 29.16
N ALA A 200 16.56 -42.39 29.22
CA ALA A 200 17.85 -42.40 28.52
C ALA A 200 18.78 -43.51 29.01
N GLN A 201 18.80 -43.81 30.31
CA GLN A 201 19.55 -44.94 30.87
C GLN A 201 19.04 -46.28 30.35
N ARG A 202 17.72 -46.54 30.39
CA ARG A 202 17.10 -47.75 29.84
C ARG A 202 17.46 -47.95 28.36
N GLN A 203 17.38 -46.89 27.55
CA GLN A 203 17.77 -46.93 26.13
C GLN A 203 19.27 -47.24 25.97
N ALA A 204 20.14 -46.64 26.78
CA ALA A 204 21.57 -46.93 26.74
C ALA A 204 21.91 -48.37 27.15
N GLU A 205 21.14 -48.97 28.06
CA GLU A 205 21.29 -50.36 28.48
C GLU A 205 20.76 -51.34 27.42
N GLU A 206 19.60 -51.04 26.82
CA GLU A 206 19.07 -51.81 25.69
C GLU A 206 20.03 -51.80 24.50
N LEU A 207 20.64 -50.65 24.18
CA LEU A 207 21.65 -50.52 23.14
C LEU A 207 22.95 -51.27 23.48
N ARG A 208 23.39 -51.29 24.74
CA ARG A 208 24.53 -52.13 25.18
C ARG A 208 24.23 -53.61 24.98
N PHE A 209 23.05 -54.08 25.41
CA PHE A 209 22.65 -55.48 25.23
C PHE A 209 22.57 -55.88 23.75
N LYS A 210 21.95 -55.03 22.91
CA LYS A 210 21.92 -55.21 21.45
C LYS A 210 23.32 -55.19 20.82
N SER A 211 24.24 -54.39 21.35
CA SER A 211 25.64 -54.36 20.92
C SER A 211 26.39 -55.64 21.30
N GLN A 212 26.27 -56.09 22.55
CA GLN A 212 26.93 -57.31 23.04
C GLN A 212 26.47 -58.52 22.23
N GLN A 213 25.16 -58.74 22.08
CA GLN A 213 24.62 -59.85 21.30
C GLN A 213 25.11 -59.85 19.84
N ARG A 214 25.44 -58.69 19.25
CA ARG A 214 26.04 -58.59 17.92
C ARG A 214 27.53 -58.95 17.94
N LEU A 215 28.28 -58.51 18.96
CA LEU A 215 29.68 -58.90 19.14
C LEU A 215 29.80 -60.42 19.34
N ASP A 216 29.00 -61.01 20.22
CA ASP A 216 28.99 -62.45 20.50
C ASP A 216 28.75 -63.27 19.22
N LYS A 217 27.78 -62.84 18.38
CA LYS A 217 27.49 -63.46 17.08
C LYS A 217 28.65 -63.36 16.12
N VAL A 218 29.22 -62.16 15.94
CA VAL A 218 30.37 -61.93 15.07
C VAL A 218 31.59 -62.71 15.54
N GLU A 219 31.84 -62.84 16.85
CA GLU A 219 32.93 -63.65 17.39
C GLU A 219 32.71 -65.15 17.17
N ASN A 220 31.47 -65.64 17.31
CA ASN A 220 31.13 -67.04 17.00
C ASN A 220 31.34 -67.37 15.52
N GLU A 221 30.82 -66.53 14.62
CA GLU A 221 30.98 -66.66 13.17
C GLU A 221 32.46 -66.54 12.76
N TRP A 222 33.20 -65.61 13.35
CA TRP A 222 34.64 -65.43 13.12
C TRP A 222 35.46 -66.63 13.57
N ARG A 223 35.20 -67.19 14.76
CA ARG A 223 35.87 -68.40 15.25
C ARG A 223 35.59 -69.60 14.35
N ALA A 224 34.35 -69.77 13.88
CA ALA A 224 34.00 -70.81 12.90
C ALA A 224 34.73 -70.63 11.56
N LEU A 225 34.81 -69.40 11.04
CA LEU A 225 35.55 -69.09 9.81
C LEU A 225 37.05 -69.39 9.95
N VAL A 226 37.68 -69.00 11.06
CA VAL A 226 39.10 -69.25 11.32
C VAL A 226 39.38 -70.76 11.46
N ALA A 227 38.52 -71.52 12.14
CA ALA A 227 38.64 -72.98 12.23
C ALA A 227 38.51 -73.66 10.86
N LEU A 228 37.55 -73.24 10.02
CA LEU A 228 37.41 -73.74 8.65
C LEU A 228 38.63 -73.39 7.78
N LYS A 229 39.14 -72.16 7.91
CA LYS A 229 40.37 -71.71 7.22
C LYS A 229 41.59 -72.52 7.65
N GLN A 230 41.70 -72.87 8.93
CA GLN A 230 42.73 -73.76 9.46
C GLN A 230 42.63 -75.16 8.84
N ASP A 231 41.48 -75.82 8.93
CA ASP A 231 41.32 -77.20 8.43
C ASP A 231 41.54 -77.30 6.92
N VAL A 232 40.97 -76.39 6.12
CA VAL A 232 41.16 -76.37 4.66
C VAL A 232 42.64 -76.12 4.30
N ALA A 233 43.32 -75.19 4.97
CA ALA A 233 44.73 -74.92 4.70
C ALA A 233 45.63 -76.10 5.11
N VAL A 234 45.39 -76.71 6.28
CA VAL A 234 46.16 -77.86 6.79
C VAL A 234 45.92 -79.10 5.92
N THR A 235 44.68 -79.43 5.54
CA THR A 235 44.37 -80.60 4.70
C THR A 235 44.97 -80.48 3.29
N VAL A 236 45.01 -79.28 2.71
CA VAL A 236 45.67 -79.03 1.42
C VAL A 236 47.19 -79.10 1.54
N LEU A 237 47.80 -78.42 2.52
CA LEU A 237 49.25 -78.33 2.66
C LEU A 237 49.89 -79.63 3.18
N SER A 238 49.18 -80.43 3.99
CA SER A 238 49.69 -81.70 4.52
C SER A 238 50.09 -82.69 3.42
N ARG A 239 49.42 -82.62 2.25
CA ARG A 239 49.75 -83.44 1.07
C ARG A 239 51.11 -83.14 0.44
N ARG A 240 51.73 -82.00 0.79
CA ARG A 240 53.02 -81.53 0.22
C ARG A 240 54.12 -81.36 1.27
N LEU A 241 53.76 -81.09 2.53
CA LEU A 241 54.71 -80.74 3.60
C LEU A 241 54.69 -81.72 4.78
N GLY A 242 53.73 -82.65 4.83
CA GLY A 242 53.45 -83.45 6.03
C GLY A 242 52.66 -82.66 7.10
N LYS A 243 51.94 -83.38 7.96
CA LYS A 243 50.91 -82.81 8.86
C LYS A 243 51.44 -81.76 9.85
N GLN A 244 52.63 -81.97 10.43
CA GLN A 244 53.16 -81.07 11.45
C GLN A 244 53.69 -79.75 10.84
N ALA A 245 54.41 -79.83 9.71
CA ALA A 245 54.95 -78.66 9.04
C ALA A 245 53.89 -77.85 8.28
N SER A 246 52.82 -78.48 7.79
CA SER A 246 51.65 -77.77 7.28
C SER A 246 50.94 -77.00 8.40
N GLN A 247 50.69 -77.65 9.55
CA GLN A 247 50.03 -77.05 10.70
C GLN A 247 50.82 -75.84 11.25
N ALA A 248 52.10 -76.01 11.56
CA ALA A 248 52.94 -74.91 12.07
C ALA A 248 53.01 -73.72 11.09
N LYS A 249 53.06 -73.97 9.77
CA LYS A 249 53.05 -72.90 8.77
C LYS A 249 51.70 -72.16 8.71
N VAL A 250 50.59 -72.87 8.82
CA VAL A 250 49.24 -72.26 8.87
C VAL A 250 49.09 -71.42 10.14
N GLU A 251 49.45 -71.96 11.30
CA GLU A 251 49.42 -71.27 12.59
C GLU A 251 50.25 -69.98 12.57
N ALA A 252 51.47 -70.01 12.04
CA ALA A 252 52.31 -68.83 11.86
C ALA A 252 51.65 -67.76 10.95
N THR A 253 51.08 -68.15 9.80
CA THR A 253 50.39 -67.19 8.92
C THR A 253 49.16 -66.56 9.58
N LEU A 254 48.40 -67.33 10.36
CA LEU A 254 47.23 -66.84 11.09
C LEU A 254 47.61 -65.95 12.28
N ALA A 255 48.77 -66.16 12.90
CA ALA A 255 49.32 -65.24 13.89
C ALA A 255 49.64 -63.87 13.24
N THR A 256 50.33 -63.85 12.09
CA THR A 256 50.61 -62.59 11.37
C THR A 256 49.33 -61.90 10.89
N GLU A 257 48.31 -62.65 10.45
CA GLU A 257 47.03 -62.09 10.06
C GLU A 257 46.27 -61.45 11.24
N LYS A 258 46.28 -62.09 12.43
CA LYS A 258 45.65 -61.54 13.64
C LYS A 258 46.27 -60.19 14.05
N LEU A 259 47.59 -60.05 13.93
CA LEU A 259 48.28 -58.78 14.21
C LEU A 259 47.83 -57.67 13.25
N LEU A 260 47.87 -57.92 11.94
CA LEU A 260 47.42 -56.97 10.92
C LEU A 260 45.93 -56.61 11.05
N GLN A 261 45.08 -57.57 11.45
CA GLN A 261 43.67 -57.31 11.75
C GLN A 261 43.50 -56.43 13.00
N HIS A 262 44.28 -56.67 14.06
CA HIS A 262 44.25 -55.83 15.25
C HIS A 262 44.67 -54.39 14.91
N GLU A 263 45.79 -54.21 14.19
CA GLU A 263 46.24 -52.90 13.70
C GLU A 263 45.14 -52.19 12.90
N LEU A 264 44.54 -52.86 11.92
CA LEU A 264 43.43 -52.34 11.11
C LEU A 264 42.23 -51.92 11.97
N ILE A 265 41.89 -52.68 13.01
CA ILE A 265 40.83 -52.33 13.98
C ILE A 265 41.22 -51.09 14.77
N THR A 266 42.46 -50.95 15.24
CA THR A 266 42.90 -49.72 15.94
C THR A 266 42.88 -48.49 15.02
N LEU A 267 43.28 -48.64 13.75
CA LEU A 267 43.25 -47.57 12.75
C LEU A 267 41.82 -47.16 12.40
N ARG A 268 40.90 -48.12 12.22
CA ARG A 268 39.46 -47.84 12.04
C ARG A 268 38.88 -47.13 13.27
N ARG A 269 39.21 -47.56 14.49
CA ARG A 269 38.80 -46.89 15.74
C ARG A 269 39.34 -45.46 15.85
N LYS A 270 40.61 -45.22 15.46
CA LYS A 270 41.21 -43.88 15.37
C LYS A 270 40.49 -43.01 14.32
N HIS A 271 40.23 -43.53 13.13
CA HIS A 271 39.54 -42.83 12.05
C HIS A 271 38.11 -42.41 12.44
N ILE A 272 37.33 -43.30 13.06
CA ILE A 272 35.97 -43.00 13.54
C ILE A 272 36.01 -41.89 14.62
N LYS A 273 36.94 -41.96 15.58
CA LYS A 273 37.14 -40.87 16.56
C LYS A 273 37.44 -39.53 15.89
N LEU A 274 38.27 -39.51 14.84
CA LEU A 274 38.60 -38.30 14.09
C LEU A 274 37.40 -37.77 13.29
N GLN A 275 36.64 -38.62 12.59
CA GLN A 275 35.41 -38.20 11.89
C GLN A 275 34.40 -37.53 12.84
N ILE A 276 34.22 -38.10 14.04
CA ILE A 276 33.33 -37.53 15.06
C ILE A 276 33.86 -36.16 15.53
N LYS A 277 35.17 -36.03 15.77
CA LYS A 277 35.79 -34.74 16.16
C LYS A 277 35.62 -33.69 15.06
N VAL A 278 35.83 -34.04 13.79
CA VAL A 278 35.64 -33.13 12.64
C VAL A 278 34.20 -32.64 12.57
N ARG A 279 33.21 -33.54 12.54
CA ARG A 279 31.78 -33.16 12.50
C ARG A 279 31.35 -32.26 13.66
N ARG A 280 31.95 -32.45 14.85
CA ARG A 280 31.69 -31.62 16.02
C ARG A 280 32.27 -30.21 15.85
N LEU A 281 33.52 -30.10 15.38
CA LEU A 281 34.16 -28.82 15.06
C LEU A 281 33.45 -28.08 13.91
N GLU A 282 32.95 -28.78 12.90
CA GLU A 282 32.12 -28.20 11.83
C GLU A 282 30.76 -27.70 12.35
N ALA A 283 30.21 -28.29 13.40
CA ALA A 283 28.99 -27.81 14.04
C ALA A 283 29.26 -26.59 14.92
N GLU A 284 30.31 -26.66 15.76
CA GLU A 284 30.81 -25.53 16.57
C GLU A 284 31.15 -24.31 15.70
N LEU A 285 31.76 -24.52 14.52
CA LEU A 285 32.08 -23.46 13.56
C LEU A 285 30.82 -22.81 12.97
N ARG A 286 29.85 -23.60 12.48
CA ARG A 286 28.60 -23.06 11.91
C ARG A 286 27.73 -22.33 12.94
N GLU A 287 27.69 -22.82 14.17
CA GLU A 287 27.04 -22.13 15.29
C GLU A 287 27.82 -20.84 15.66
N GLY A 288 29.14 -20.86 15.51
CA GLY A 288 30.03 -19.71 15.55
C GLY A 288 29.69 -18.67 14.49
N ASP A 289 29.70 -19.01 13.20
CA ASP A 289 29.40 -18.14 12.07
C ASP A 289 28.01 -17.47 12.21
N GLN A 290 27.02 -18.21 12.71
CA GLN A 290 25.67 -17.71 12.94
C GLN A 290 25.59 -16.72 14.11
N ARG A 291 26.44 -16.87 15.13
CA ARG A 291 26.58 -15.91 16.25
C ARG A 291 27.52 -14.74 15.94
N ALA A 292 28.49 -14.96 15.05
CA ALA A 292 29.50 -14.00 14.62
C ALA A 292 29.10 -13.24 13.35
N ARG A 293 27.84 -13.41 12.89
CA ARG A 293 27.22 -12.61 11.84
C ARG A 293 27.35 -11.13 12.21
N ASP A 294 28.18 -10.42 11.44
CA ASP A 294 28.73 -9.12 11.84
C ASP A 294 27.60 -8.14 12.24
N PRO A 295 27.64 -7.52 13.44
CA PRO A 295 26.72 -6.45 13.82
C PRO A 295 26.63 -5.34 12.77
N LEU A 296 27.72 -5.02 12.05
CA LEU A 296 27.73 -4.06 10.95
C LEU A 296 26.97 -4.58 9.72
N GLN A 297 27.06 -5.89 9.41
CA GLN A 297 26.26 -6.50 8.35
C GLN A 297 24.76 -6.48 8.70
N LEU A 298 24.41 -6.77 9.96
CA LEU A 298 23.02 -6.70 10.43
C LEU A 298 22.47 -5.27 10.34
N GLN A 299 23.25 -4.28 10.76
CA GLN A 299 22.91 -2.85 10.62
C GLN A 299 22.77 -2.44 9.15
N PHE A 300 23.63 -2.93 8.26
CA PHE A 300 23.53 -2.65 6.82
C PHE A 300 22.27 -3.26 6.20
N GLU A 301 21.92 -4.50 6.55
CA GLU A 301 20.68 -5.15 6.13
C GLU A 301 19.44 -4.41 6.65
N GLN A 302 19.46 -3.96 7.91
CA GLN A 302 18.41 -3.11 8.48
C GLN A 302 18.26 -1.77 7.74
N LEU A 303 19.36 -1.02 7.55
CA LEU A 303 19.35 0.26 6.82
C LEU A 303 18.90 0.08 5.36
N GLN A 304 19.20 -1.06 4.74
CA GLN A 304 18.73 -1.38 3.40
C GLN A 304 17.21 -1.63 3.37
N ALA A 305 16.66 -2.32 4.38
CA ALA A 305 15.23 -2.51 4.55
C ALA A 305 14.50 -1.18 4.81
N GLU A 306 14.97 -0.37 5.76
CA GLU A 306 14.42 0.96 6.07
C GLU A 306 14.44 1.87 4.85
N ARG A 307 15.56 1.91 4.09
CA ARG A 307 15.65 2.66 2.83
C ARG A 307 14.64 2.19 1.79
N LEU A 308 14.38 0.88 1.70
CA LEU A 308 13.37 0.31 0.81
C LEU A 308 11.95 0.69 1.24
N GLU A 309 11.67 0.76 2.54
CA GLU A 309 10.37 1.18 3.08
C GLU A 309 10.12 2.68 2.90
N MET A 310 11.11 3.53 3.19
CA MET A 310 11.04 4.96 2.88
C MET A 310 10.80 5.20 1.38
N LYS A 311 11.50 4.46 0.49
CA LYS A 311 11.26 4.52 -0.96
C LYS A 311 9.82 4.10 -1.34
N LYS A 312 9.25 3.09 -0.68
CA LYS A 312 7.83 2.70 -0.86
C LYS A 312 6.89 3.82 -0.38
N HIS A 313 7.18 4.47 0.74
CA HIS A 313 6.34 5.56 1.28
C HIS A 313 6.35 6.79 0.38
N THR A 314 7.53 7.28 -0.04
CA THR A 314 7.65 8.39 -0.99
C THR A 314 6.95 8.09 -2.32
N LYS A 315 6.99 6.84 -2.80
CA LYS A 315 6.24 6.44 -4.00
C LYS A 315 4.72 6.57 -3.82
N LYS A 316 4.17 6.13 -2.68
CA LYS A 316 2.74 6.31 -2.35
C LYS A 316 2.35 7.80 -2.29
N GLN A 317 3.13 8.61 -1.58
CA GLN A 317 2.91 10.06 -1.47
C GLN A 317 2.95 10.76 -2.84
N ASN A 318 3.87 10.36 -3.73
CA ASN A 318 3.95 10.92 -5.09
C ASN A 318 2.74 10.48 -5.95
N GLU A 319 2.30 9.22 -5.85
CA GLU A 319 1.08 8.75 -6.51
C GLU A 319 -0.18 9.47 -5.99
N GLU A 320 -0.24 9.80 -4.71
CA GLU A 320 -1.32 10.59 -4.09
C GLU A 320 -1.28 12.06 -4.54
N SER A 321 -0.10 12.68 -4.53
CA SER A 321 0.12 14.03 -5.07
C SER A 321 -0.31 14.13 -6.54
N SER A 322 0.09 13.18 -7.38
CA SER A 322 -0.31 13.12 -8.80
C SER A 322 -1.83 12.94 -8.97
N LYS A 323 -2.50 12.15 -8.10
CA LYS A 323 -3.97 12.04 -8.10
C LYS A 323 -4.63 13.37 -7.73
N MET A 324 -4.09 14.12 -6.77
CA MET A 324 -4.61 15.43 -6.37
C MET A 324 -4.36 16.50 -7.44
N GLN A 325 -3.18 16.52 -8.07
CA GLN A 325 -2.87 17.39 -9.20
C GLN A 325 -3.86 17.16 -10.37
N LYS A 326 -4.15 15.91 -10.72
CA LYS A 326 -5.15 15.56 -11.75
C LYS A 326 -6.57 16.04 -11.41
N LYS A 327 -6.99 15.93 -10.14
CA LYS A 327 -8.27 16.49 -9.67
C LYS A 327 -8.31 18.02 -9.80
N ILE A 328 -7.22 18.70 -9.44
CA ILE A 328 -7.08 20.16 -9.58
C ILE A 328 -7.18 20.56 -11.05
N SER A 329 -6.42 19.92 -11.95
CA SER A 329 -6.50 20.19 -13.39
C SER A 329 -7.92 20.02 -13.96
N SER A 330 -8.61 18.92 -13.64
CA SER A 330 -9.98 18.67 -14.09
C SER A 330 -10.99 19.67 -13.49
N SER A 331 -10.74 20.15 -12.27
CA SER A 331 -11.57 21.19 -11.63
C SER A 331 -11.33 22.56 -12.26
N LEU A 332 -10.10 22.89 -12.66
CA LEU A 332 -9.78 24.12 -13.39
C LEU A 332 -10.38 24.11 -14.80
N GLU A 333 -10.36 22.96 -15.50
CA GLU A 333 -11.03 22.76 -16.78
C GLU A 333 -12.55 22.99 -16.65
N LEU A 334 -13.19 22.39 -15.63
CA LEU A 334 -14.61 22.59 -15.34
C LEU A 334 -14.92 24.07 -15.01
N LEU A 335 -14.08 24.75 -14.22
CA LEU A 335 -14.23 26.18 -13.91
C LEU A 335 -14.08 27.05 -15.16
N SER A 336 -13.18 26.71 -16.08
CA SER A 336 -13.05 27.39 -17.38
C SER A 336 -14.32 27.23 -18.21
N ASN A 337 -14.83 26.00 -18.32
CA ASN A 337 -16.07 25.69 -19.04
C ASN A 337 -17.31 26.38 -18.42
N ILE A 338 -17.33 26.58 -17.11
CA ILE A 338 -18.38 27.36 -16.41
C ILE A 338 -18.22 28.86 -16.68
N LYS A 339 -17.00 29.40 -16.61
CA LYS A 339 -16.69 30.81 -16.90
C LYS A 339 -17.10 31.19 -18.32
N GLU A 340 -16.80 30.33 -19.30
CA GLU A 340 -17.17 30.56 -20.69
C GLU A 340 -18.70 30.58 -20.89
N LYS A 341 -19.42 29.59 -20.34
CA LYS A 341 -20.88 29.54 -20.39
C LYS A 341 -21.54 30.74 -19.69
N LEU A 342 -20.96 31.20 -18.59
CA LEU A 342 -21.42 32.41 -17.88
C LEU A 342 -21.20 33.66 -18.75
N PHE A 343 -20.05 33.79 -19.41
CA PHE A 343 -19.77 34.89 -20.32
C PHE A 343 -20.76 34.94 -21.50
N TRP A 344 -20.98 33.81 -22.18
CA TRP A 344 -21.96 33.74 -23.28
C TRP A 344 -23.38 34.07 -22.81
N SER A 345 -23.80 33.55 -21.65
CA SER A 345 -25.10 33.87 -21.04
C SER A 345 -25.23 35.36 -20.69
N GLN A 346 -24.17 35.98 -20.15
CA GLN A 346 -24.14 37.41 -19.85
C GLN A 346 -24.26 38.28 -21.11
N MET A 347 -23.58 37.90 -22.20
CA MET A 347 -23.72 38.57 -23.50
C MET A 347 -25.13 38.42 -24.09
N GLU A 348 -25.75 37.24 -23.99
CA GLU A 348 -27.12 37.02 -24.46
C GLU A 348 -28.15 37.83 -23.63
N VAL A 349 -27.97 37.90 -22.32
CA VAL A 349 -28.78 38.73 -21.42
C VAL A 349 -28.62 40.22 -21.76
N GLN A 350 -27.41 40.67 -22.07
CA GLN A 350 -27.15 42.06 -22.46
C GLN A 350 -27.84 42.41 -23.79
N ALA A 351 -27.68 41.58 -24.82
CA ALA A 351 -28.37 41.77 -26.10
C ALA A 351 -29.91 41.77 -25.95
N LYS A 352 -30.46 40.92 -25.07
CA LYS A 352 -31.91 40.91 -24.75
C LYS A 352 -32.37 42.18 -24.02
N ARG A 353 -31.54 42.78 -23.15
CA ARG A 353 -31.83 44.08 -22.50
C ARG A 353 -31.85 45.22 -23.52
N GLU A 354 -30.93 45.22 -24.47
CA GLU A 354 -30.88 46.22 -25.54
C GLU A 354 -32.10 46.12 -26.46
N GLN A 355 -32.50 44.90 -26.84
CA GLN A 355 -33.75 44.65 -27.57
C GLN A 355 -34.98 45.13 -26.78
N LEU A 356 -35.04 44.85 -25.47
CA LEU A 356 -36.12 45.32 -24.60
C LEU A 356 -36.19 46.86 -24.55
N ALA A 357 -35.06 47.54 -24.35
CA ALA A 357 -35.00 49.01 -24.32
C ALA A 357 -35.45 49.64 -25.65
N VAL A 358 -35.11 49.04 -26.79
CA VAL A 358 -35.64 49.45 -28.12
C VAL A 358 -37.15 49.27 -28.18
N VAL A 359 -37.69 48.12 -27.76
CA VAL A 359 -39.14 47.87 -27.73
C VAL A 359 -39.86 48.88 -26.82
N GLU A 360 -39.37 49.10 -25.60
CA GLU A 360 -39.91 50.08 -24.65
C GLU A 360 -39.91 51.49 -25.21
N ALA A 361 -38.83 51.91 -25.87
CA ALA A 361 -38.77 53.20 -26.57
C ALA A 361 -39.80 53.31 -27.71
N THR A 362 -40.06 52.25 -28.48
CA THR A 362 -41.14 52.27 -29.49
C THR A 362 -42.53 52.30 -28.85
N VAL A 363 -42.72 51.64 -27.70
CA VAL A 363 -43.98 51.65 -26.95
C VAL A 363 -44.26 53.03 -26.34
N ALA A 364 -43.24 53.70 -25.79
CA ALA A 364 -43.33 55.09 -25.33
C ALA A 364 -43.77 56.03 -26.47
N ARG A 365 -43.04 56.01 -27.61
CA ARG A 365 -43.39 56.81 -28.81
C ARG A 365 -44.83 56.55 -29.30
N LYS A 366 -45.31 55.30 -29.24
CA LYS A 366 -46.70 54.93 -29.58
C LYS A 366 -47.72 55.45 -28.56
N ARG A 367 -47.42 55.43 -27.26
CA ARG A 367 -48.25 56.03 -26.20
C ARG A 367 -48.36 57.55 -26.34
N ASP A 368 -47.25 58.22 -26.67
CA ASP A 368 -47.24 59.67 -26.92
C ASP A 368 -48.09 60.04 -28.15
N LEU A 369 -47.91 59.32 -29.26
CA LEU A 369 -48.69 59.52 -30.48
C LEU A 369 -50.19 59.30 -30.22
N LEU A 370 -50.56 58.21 -29.55
CA LEU A 370 -51.95 57.92 -29.16
C LEU A 370 -52.53 59.03 -28.28
N THR A 371 -51.74 59.59 -27.37
CA THR A 371 -52.14 60.69 -26.48
C THR A 371 -52.37 61.99 -27.27
N ARG A 372 -51.46 62.34 -28.19
CA ARG A 372 -51.62 63.49 -29.10
C ARG A 372 -52.84 63.34 -30.00
N THR A 373 -53.05 62.18 -30.61
CA THR A 373 -54.24 61.88 -31.43
C THR A 373 -55.53 61.93 -30.61
N ARG A 374 -55.51 61.43 -29.36
CA ARG A 374 -56.65 61.55 -28.43
C ARG A 374 -56.96 63.02 -28.11
N GLN A 375 -55.94 63.84 -27.83
CA GLN A 375 -56.10 65.28 -27.58
C GLN A 375 -56.65 66.02 -28.80
N ALA A 376 -56.13 65.75 -30.00
CA ALA A 376 -56.60 66.34 -31.26
C ALA A 376 -58.07 66.00 -31.54
N ARG A 377 -58.44 64.71 -31.43
CA ARG A 377 -59.84 64.25 -31.53
C ARG A 377 -60.75 64.91 -30.49
N ASN A 378 -60.29 65.06 -29.25
CA ASN A 378 -61.04 65.77 -28.20
C ASN A 378 -61.17 67.28 -28.50
N GLY A 379 -60.19 67.87 -29.19
CA GLY A 379 -60.26 69.24 -29.73
C GLY A 379 -61.37 69.37 -30.76
N LEU A 380 -61.26 68.62 -31.86
CA LEU A 380 -62.26 68.58 -32.92
C LEU A 380 -63.67 68.27 -32.40
N GLN A 381 -63.81 67.44 -31.37
CA GLN A 381 -65.11 67.18 -30.74
C GLN A 381 -65.67 68.41 -30.01
N ARG A 382 -64.85 69.14 -29.23
CA ARG A 382 -65.27 70.41 -28.60
C ARG A 382 -65.62 71.46 -29.64
N ASP A 383 -64.83 71.57 -30.69
CA ASP A 383 -65.00 72.60 -31.72
C ASP A 383 -66.21 72.26 -32.62
N ASN A 384 -66.52 70.98 -32.84
CA ASN A 384 -67.77 70.54 -33.48
C ASN A 384 -69.02 70.85 -32.65
N VAL A 385 -68.93 70.74 -31.32
CA VAL A 385 -70.01 71.16 -30.41
C VAL A 385 -70.21 72.68 -30.46
N ARG A 386 -69.14 73.46 -30.33
CA ARG A 386 -69.17 74.93 -30.48
C ARG A 386 -69.74 75.39 -31.82
N LEU A 387 -69.37 74.73 -32.92
CA LEU A 387 -69.93 75.04 -34.25
C LEU A 387 -71.41 74.67 -34.39
N LYS A 388 -71.92 73.71 -33.60
CA LYS A 388 -73.37 73.43 -33.52
C LYS A 388 -74.09 74.48 -32.68
N GLU A 389 -73.51 74.89 -31.56
CA GLU A 389 -74.02 75.98 -30.70
C GLU A 389 -74.09 77.30 -31.48
N HIS A 390 -73.01 77.70 -32.15
CA HIS A 390 -72.93 78.94 -32.95
C HIS A 390 -73.81 78.94 -34.20
N ARG A 391 -74.29 77.80 -34.69
CA ARG A 391 -75.22 77.75 -35.84
C ARG A 391 -76.62 78.25 -35.47
N GLY A 392 -77.01 78.22 -34.20
CA GLY A 392 -78.32 78.72 -33.75
C GLY A 392 -79.48 78.16 -34.60
N LEU A 393 -80.35 79.06 -35.08
CA LEU A 393 -81.51 78.71 -35.91
C LEU A 393 -81.11 78.01 -37.24
N LEU A 394 -80.00 78.44 -37.88
CA LEU A 394 -79.46 77.81 -39.09
C LEU A 394 -78.98 76.36 -38.86
N GLY A 395 -78.88 75.92 -37.60
CA GLY A 395 -78.60 74.54 -37.21
C GLY A 395 -79.84 73.64 -37.14
N ASN A 396 -81.05 74.20 -37.19
CA ASN A 396 -82.31 73.47 -37.07
C ASN A 396 -83.30 73.94 -38.15
N SER A 397 -83.35 73.19 -39.26
CA SER A 397 -84.17 73.52 -40.43
C SER A 397 -85.67 73.60 -40.13
N VAL A 398 -86.18 72.92 -39.08
CA VAL A 398 -87.60 72.97 -38.73
C VAL A 398 -87.95 74.36 -38.20
N LEU A 399 -87.26 74.84 -37.15
CA LEU A 399 -87.52 76.17 -36.61
C LEU A 399 -87.11 77.32 -37.56
N LEU A 400 -86.21 77.06 -38.51
CA LEU A 400 -85.91 78.03 -39.58
C LEU A 400 -87.09 78.14 -40.56
N GLN A 401 -87.65 77.01 -40.99
CA GLN A 401 -88.84 76.98 -41.84
C GLN A 401 -90.07 77.54 -41.11
N ASP A 402 -90.28 77.18 -39.83
CA ASP A 402 -91.34 77.78 -39.00
C ASP A 402 -91.20 79.32 -38.93
N PHE A 403 -89.96 79.84 -38.89
CA PHE A 403 -89.70 81.28 -38.88
C PHE A 403 -89.99 81.92 -40.24
N GLU A 404 -89.54 81.32 -41.34
CA GLU A 404 -89.86 81.74 -42.71
C GLU A 404 -91.38 81.79 -42.93
N ASP A 405 -92.11 80.72 -42.58
CA ASP A 405 -93.58 80.65 -42.64
C ASP A 405 -94.24 81.76 -41.78
N THR A 406 -93.70 82.10 -40.60
CA THR A 406 -94.24 83.21 -39.78
C THR A 406 -93.96 84.61 -40.34
N VAL A 407 -92.84 84.81 -41.05
CA VAL A 407 -92.53 86.08 -41.71
C VAL A 407 -93.42 86.28 -42.94
N ASP A 408 -93.58 85.25 -43.77
CA ASP A 408 -94.50 85.28 -44.91
C ASP A 408 -95.93 85.60 -44.46
N VAL A 409 -96.36 85.09 -43.29
CA VAL A 409 -97.67 85.41 -42.69
C VAL A 409 -97.71 86.83 -42.09
N SER A 410 -96.62 87.35 -41.50
CA SER A 410 -96.61 88.74 -41.01
C SER A 410 -96.67 89.75 -42.15
N ASP A 411 -95.97 89.51 -43.25
CA ASP A 411 -95.93 90.41 -44.40
C ASP A 411 -97.31 90.48 -45.09
N GLN A 412 -98.01 89.33 -45.19
CA GLN A 412 -99.41 89.28 -45.62
C GLN A 412 -100.37 90.05 -44.69
N LEU A 413 -100.09 90.09 -43.39
CA LEU A 413 -100.89 90.86 -42.42
C LEU A 413 -100.55 92.36 -42.45
N GLU A 414 -99.29 92.74 -42.71
CA GLU A 414 -98.91 94.14 -42.92
C GLU A 414 -99.50 94.68 -44.23
N GLU A 415 -99.48 93.92 -45.33
CA GLU A 415 -100.14 94.31 -46.59
C GLU A 415 -101.63 94.59 -46.36
N GLN A 416 -102.34 93.71 -45.65
CA GLN A 416 -103.75 93.94 -45.27
C GLN A 416 -103.94 95.17 -44.36
N LEU A 417 -102.97 95.47 -43.49
CA LEU A 417 -103.01 96.65 -42.61
C LEU A 417 -102.78 97.95 -43.40
N GLU A 418 -101.89 97.95 -44.38
CA GLU A 418 -101.64 99.05 -45.31
C GLU A 418 -102.84 99.30 -46.21
N ASP A 419 -103.48 98.23 -46.70
CA ASP A 419 -104.71 98.31 -47.46
C ASP A 419 -105.87 98.90 -46.61
N LEU A 420 -105.97 98.53 -45.33
CA LEU A 420 -106.91 99.13 -44.38
C LEU A 420 -106.54 100.58 -44.00
N LYS A 421 -105.26 100.94 -43.92
CA LYS A 421 -104.80 102.34 -43.74
C LYS A 421 -105.15 103.20 -44.96
N CYS A 422 -104.99 102.70 -46.18
CA CYS A 422 -105.40 103.35 -47.42
C CYS A 422 -106.91 103.60 -47.44
N ARG A 423 -107.72 102.55 -47.22
CA ARG A 423 -109.20 102.68 -47.10
C ARG A 423 -109.61 103.64 -45.97
N ARG A 424 -108.86 103.69 -44.86
CA ARG A 424 -109.08 104.68 -43.79
C ARG A 424 -108.70 106.10 -44.21
N ALA A 425 -107.64 106.29 -44.98
CA ALA A 425 -107.25 107.58 -45.52
C ALA A 425 -108.30 108.12 -46.51
N GLU A 426 -108.85 107.26 -47.37
CA GLU A 426 -110.00 107.56 -48.24
C GLU A 426 -111.25 107.95 -47.44
N MET A 427 -111.56 107.22 -46.36
CA MET A 427 -112.65 107.55 -45.42
C MET A 427 -112.43 108.89 -44.71
N VAL A 428 -111.19 109.24 -44.35
CA VAL A 428 -110.87 110.57 -43.77
C VAL A 428 -110.96 111.69 -44.80
N PHE A 429 -110.48 111.47 -46.04
CA PHE A 429 -110.61 112.42 -47.15
C PHE A 429 -112.06 112.70 -47.55
N SER A 430 -112.96 111.71 -47.41
CA SER A 430 -114.39 111.86 -47.68
C SER A 430 -115.16 112.48 -46.50
N CYS A 431 -114.88 112.08 -45.25
CA CYS A 431 -115.47 112.71 -44.06
C CYS A 431 -115.07 114.18 -43.86
N GLY A 432 -113.91 114.62 -44.36
CA GLY A 432 -113.51 116.04 -44.34
C GLY A 432 -114.43 116.99 -45.12
N ARG A 433 -115.36 116.47 -45.94
CA ARG A 433 -116.20 117.26 -46.87
C ARG A 433 -117.57 117.67 -46.32
N TRP A 434 -117.96 117.22 -45.12
CA TRP A 434 -119.29 117.45 -44.54
C TRP A 434 -119.24 118.29 -43.26
N ARG A 435 -119.02 119.61 -43.41
CA ARG A 435 -119.23 120.60 -42.36
C ARG A 435 -119.85 121.89 -42.93
N LYS A 436 -121.15 121.88 -43.11
CA LYS A 436 -121.99 123.07 -43.28
C LYS A 436 -123.41 122.77 -42.84
#